data_AF-A0A936PC93-F1
#
_entry.id   AF-A0A936PC93-F1
#
_cell.length_a   1.000
_cell.length_b   1.000
_cell.length_c   1.000
_cell.angle_alpha   90.00
_cell.angle_beta   90.00
_cell.angle_gamma   90.00
#
_symmetry.space_group_name_H-M   'P 1'
#
loop_
_entity.id
_entity.type
_entity.pdbx_description
1 polymer ?
#
loop_
_entity_poly.entity_id
_entity_poly.type
_entity_poly.pdbx_seq_one_letter_code
_entity_poly.pdbx_strand_id
1 'polypeptide(L)'
;MQELTVSFPHLKNLRGMSRSVEDWIMDNIVHPLKNRRLMSVPDVIETIGDQFDVYGSSPQFLTDWRWYKEITGASRAFNELALLNYYQNNLNLLDYRFQFPSHTEHFGRVLEGLGNQSWEIMCRVERGDDDAWGDFYVLMEDVCAHIQFLAPETTVAIREAVDLLKGKDPDIKLNHFPKWWGRGQQYLSLIRRSAER
;
A
#
# COMPACT_ATOMS: atom_id res chain seq x y z
N MET A 1 20.85 10.46 22.29
CA MET A 1 19.89 10.72 21.19
C MET A 1 20.47 11.84 20.37
N GLN A 2 21.18 11.48 19.31
CA GLN A 2 21.77 12.43 18.37
C GLN A 2 20.61 12.98 17.55
N GLU A 3 20.47 14.31 17.50
CA GLU A 3 19.44 14.98 16.72
C GLU A 3 19.54 14.52 15.26
N LEU A 4 18.53 13.75 14.81
CA LEU A 4 18.32 13.40 13.41
C LEU A 4 17.81 14.63 12.65
N THR A 5 18.57 15.73 12.66
CA THR A 5 18.30 16.91 11.84
C THR A 5 18.79 16.65 10.41
N VAL A 6 18.39 15.53 9.83
CA VAL A 6 18.65 15.20 8.43
C VAL A 6 17.48 15.78 7.64
N SER A 7 17.70 16.92 7.01
CA SER A 7 16.78 17.44 6.00
C SER A 7 16.74 16.45 4.84
N PHE A 8 15.72 15.59 4.77
CA PHE A 8 15.51 14.66 3.66
C PHE A 8 14.85 15.41 2.50
N PRO A 9 15.59 15.76 1.41
CA PRO A 9 15.01 16.55 0.32
C PRO A 9 13.86 15.81 -0.37
N HIS A 10 13.83 14.48 -0.28
CA HIS A 10 12.77 13.62 -0.83
C HIS A 10 11.41 13.89 -0.18
N LEU A 11 11.39 14.19 1.12
CA LEU A 11 10.14 14.44 1.87
C LEU A 11 9.47 15.76 1.47
N LYS A 12 10.17 16.66 0.78
CA LYS A 12 9.55 17.84 0.16
C LYS A 12 8.52 17.48 -0.91
N ASN A 13 8.53 16.25 -1.42
CA ASN A 13 7.54 15.77 -2.38
C ASN A 13 6.22 15.36 -1.71
N LEU A 14 6.19 15.11 -0.38
CA LEU A 14 4.99 14.75 0.37
C LEU A 14 4.14 15.99 0.68
N ARG A 15 3.32 16.40 -0.29
CA ARG A 15 2.38 17.52 -0.12
C ARG A 15 1.18 17.04 0.72
N GLY A 16 0.98 17.64 1.89
CA GLY A 16 -0.16 17.32 2.78
C GLY A 16 0.21 16.60 4.08
N MET A 17 1.50 16.51 4.42
CA MET A 17 1.94 16.05 5.74
C MET A 17 1.55 17.09 6.80
N SER A 18 0.77 16.68 7.80
CA SER A 18 0.41 17.51 8.96
C SER A 18 1.34 17.31 10.16
N ARG A 19 2.09 16.19 10.19
CA ARG A 19 3.14 15.90 11.17
C ARG A 19 4.46 16.58 10.80
N SER A 20 5.35 16.75 11.79
CA SER A 20 6.74 17.11 11.50
C SER A 20 7.41 16.02 10.67
N VAL A 21 8.47 16.38 9.93
CA VAL A 21 9.24 15.42 9.13
C VAL A 21 9.83 14.34 10.03
N GLU A 22 10.36 14.75 11.18
CA GLU A 22 10.99 13.88 12.16
C GLU A 22 9.99 12.86 12.72
N ASP A 23 8.80 13.31 13.16
CA ASP A 23 7.78 12.42 13.68
C ASP A 23 7.28 11.45 12.60
N TRP A 24 7.08 11.95 11.38
CA TRP A 24 6.63 11.12 10.27
C TRP A 24 7.63 10.00 9.93
N ILE A 25 8.93 10.30 9.93
CA ILE A 25 10.00 9.31 9.74
C ILE A 25 9.95 8.25 10.84
N MET A 26 9.80 8.67 12.10
CA MET A 26 9.72 7.74 13.23
C MET A 26 8.49 6.83 13.13
N ASP A 27 7.36 7.34 12.65
CA ASP A 27 6.14 6.55 12.51
C ASP A 27 6.19 5.56 11.34
N ASN A 28 6.78 5.96 10.20
CA ASN A 28 6.63 5.25 8.92
C ASN A 28 7.89 4.54 8.42
N ILE A 29 9.08 4.92 8.90
CA ILE A 29 10.36 4.38 8.42
C ILE A 29 11.12 3.70 9.56
N VAL A 30 11.26 4.38 10.70
CA VAL A 30 12.10 3.92 11.82
C VAL A 30 11.23 3.27 12.89
N HIS A 31 10.61 2.14 12.55
CA HIS A 31 9.85 1.34 13.52
C HIS A 31 10.22 -0.15 13.42
N PRO A 32 10.27 -0.88 14.55
CA PRO A 32 10.60 -2.30 14.52
C PRO A 32 9.50 -3.10 13.81
N LEU A 33 9.87 -3.84 12.77
CA LEU A 33 8.94 -4.63 11.94
C LEU A 33 8.49 -5.90 12.67
N LYS A 34 9.39 -6.57 13.39
CA LYS A 34 9.16 -7.87 14.05
C LYS A 34 8.02 -7.95 15.06
N ASN A 35 7.55 -6.82 15.57
CA ASN A 35 6.52 -6.75 16.61
C ASN A 35 5.15 -6.32 16.07
N ARG A 36 5.01 -6.15 14.75
CA ARG A 36 3.79 -5.68 14.10
C ARG A 36 3.48 -6.50 12.84
N ARG A 37 2.25 -6.39 12.37
CA ARG A 37 1.80 -6.89 11.07
C ARG A 37 1.16 -5.72 10.33
N LEU A 38 1.34 -5.66 9.02
CA LEU A 38 0.52 -4.78 8.19
C LEU A 38 -0.94 -5.23 8.25
N MET A 39 -1.84 -4.29 8.45
CA MET A 39 -3.27 -4.55 8.45
C MET A 39 -3.84 -4.01 7.14
N SER A 40 -4.13 -4.91 6.21
CA SER A 40 -4.71 -4.58 4.91
C SER A 40 -6.23 -4.36 5.02
N VAL A 41 -6.83 -3.76 4.00
CA VAL A 41 -8.31 -3.66 3.88
C VAL A 41 -8.96 -5.05 3.92
N PRO A 42 -8.44 -6.08 3.20
CA PRO A 42 -8.88 -7.46 3.35
C PRO A 42 -8.82 -8.00 4.79
N ASP A 43 -7.72 -7.77 5.51
CA ASP A 43 -7.58 -8.25 6.90
C ASP A 43 -8.67 -7.63 7.80
N VAL A 44 -8.99 -6.34 7.61
CA VAL A 44 -10.05 -5.66 8.37
C VAL A 44 -11.40 -6.30 8.08
N ILE A 45 -11.73 -6.51 6.80
CA ILE A 45 -13.02 -7.08 6.38
C ILE A 45 -13.18 -8.52 6.90
N GLU A 46 -12.12 -9.32 6.85
CA GLU A 46 -12.12 -10.68 7.41
C GLU A 46 -12.31 -10.65 8.94
N THR A 47 -11.63 -9.73 9.63
CA THR A 47 -11.66 -9.64 11.10
C THR A 47 -13.02 -9.21 11.65
N ILE A 48 -13.69 -8.24 11.01
CA ILE A 48 -14.99 -7.73 11.48
C ILE A 48 -16.14 -8.72 11.19
N GLY A 49 -15.94 -9.62 10.22
CA GLY A 49 -16.91 -10.63 9.81
C GLY A 49 -18.30 -10.04 9.55
N ASP A 50 -19.34 -10.76 9.99
CA ASP A 50 -20.73 -10.38 9.74
C ASP A 50 -21.30 -9.34 10.72
N GLN A 51 -20.47 -8.75 11.59
CA GLN A 51 -20.94 -7.77 12.57
C GLN A 51 -21.03 -6.36 11.99
N PHE A 52 -20.22 -6.07 10.96
CA PHE A 52 -20.10 -4.76 10.35
C PHE A 52 -20.03 -4.87 8.83
N ASP A 53 -20.53 -3.84 8.16
CA ASP A 53 -20.34 -3.62 6.73
C ASP A 53 -19.40 -2.45 6.50
N VAL A 54 -18.58 -2.55 5.46
CA VAL A 54 -17.84 -1.41 4.93
C VAL A 54 -18.82 -0.40 4.34
N TYR A 55 -18.73 0.84 4.81
CA TYR A 55 -19.62 1.93 4.43
C TYR A 55 -18.92 3.01 3.58
N GLY A 56 -17.63 3.24 3.82
CA GLY A 56 -16.88 4.31 3.16
C GLY A 56 -15.38 4.08 3.21
N SER A 57 -14.64 4.77 2.34
CA SER A 57 -13.18 4.71 2.33
C SER A 57 -12.55 6.08 2.06
N SER A 58 -11.34 6.31 2.57
CA SER A 58 -10.47 7.40 2.13
C SER A 58 -9.06 6.82 1.88
N PRO A 59 -8.53 6.85 0.65
CA PRO A 59 -9.12 7.42 -0.57
C PRO A 59 -10.46 6.75 -0.94
N GLN A 60 -11.33 7.49 -1.62
CA GLN A 60 -12.64 6.99 -2.05
C GLN A 60 -12.46 6.08 -3.27
N PHE A 61 -12.61 4.77 -3.07
CA PHE A 61 -12.56 3.77 -4.15
C PHE A 61 -13.81 2.88 -4.18
N LEU A 62 -14.69 2.98 -3.18
CA LEU A 62 -15.93 2.23 -3.15
C LEU A 62 -16.95 2.82 -4.12
N THR A 63 -17.35 2.00 -5.10
CA THR A 63 -18.40 2.33 -6.07
C THR A 63 -19.43 1.20 -6.09
N ASP A 64 -20.71 1.55 -5.97
CA ASP A 64 -21.83 0.61 -6.05
C ASP A 64 -22.87 1.13 -7.05
N TRP A 65 -23.03 0.42 -8.16
CA TRP A 65 -23.98 0.76 -9.23
C TRP A 65 -25.28 -0.04 -9.17
N ARG A 66 -25.46 -0.90 -8.16
CA ARG A 66 -26.71 -1.66 -7.98
C ARG A 66 -27.87 -0.71 -7.73
N TRP A 67 -29.06 -1.09 -8.15
CA TRP A 67 -30.24 -0.29 -7.84
C TRP A 67 -30.49 -0.34 -6.33
N TYR A 68 -30.85 0.80 -5.71
CA TYR A 68 -31.10 0.85 -4.27
C TYR A 68 -32.18 -0.16 -3.79
N LYS A 69 -33.08 -0.60 -4.68
CA LYS A 69 -34.09 -1.62 -4.41
C LYS A 69 -33.53 -3.06 -4.41
N GLU A 70 -32.36 -3.29 -5.00
CA GLU A 70 -31.67 -4.58 -4.99
C GLU A 70 -30.84 -4.77 -3.71
N ILE A 71 -30.52 -3.66 -3.03
CA ILE A 71 -29.75 -3.65 -1.77
C ILE A 71 -30.69 -3.92 -0.59
N THR A 72 -31.09 -5.17 -0.41
CA THR A 72 -32.05 -5.58 0.63
C THR A 72 -31.58 -6.81 1.43
N GLY A 73 -32.09 -6.91 2.67
CA GLY A 73 -31.87 -8.06 3.57
C GLY A 73 -30.41 -8.46 3.78
N ALA A 74 -30.20 -9.77 3.94
CA ALA A 74 -28.88 -10.40 4.05
C ALA A 74 -28.05 -10.37 2.75
N SER A 75 -28.64 -10.03 1.59
CA SER A 75 -27.97 -10.00 0.28
C SER A 75 -27.24 -8.69 -0.06
N ARG A 76 -27.01 -7.81 0.94
CA ARG A 76 -26.37 -6.50 0.71
C ARG A 76 -24.95 -6.60 0.17
N ALA A 77 -24.22 -7.66 0.52
CA ALA A 77 -22.89 -8.00 0.00
C ALA A 77 -21.90 -6.80 -0.04
N PHE A 78 -21.98 -5.90 0.96
CA PHE A 78 -21.18 -4.66 0.97
C PHE A 78 -19.69 -4.95 1.16
N ASN A 79 -19.35 -5.95 1.98
CA ASN A 79 -17.97 -6.35 2.23
C ASN A 79 -17.33 -6.99 1.00
N GLU A 80 -18.07 -7.84 0.29
CA GLU A 80 -17.65 -8.46 -0.96
C GLU A 80 -17.44 -7.40 -2.05
N LEU A 81 -18.36 -6.45 -2.16
CA LEU A 81 -18.22 -5.33 -3.09
C LEU A 81 -17.03 -4.44 -2.72
N ALA A 82 -16.79 -4.20 -1.43
CA ALA A 82 -15.64 -3.43 -0.97
C ALA A 82 -14.32 -4.13 -1.27
N LEU A 83 -14.24 -5.45 -1.07
CA LEU A 83 -13.09 -6.26 -1.46
C LEU A 83 -12.84 -6.19 -2.96
N LEU A 84 -13.90 -6.34 -3.77
CA LEU A 84 -13.79 -6.23 -5.22
C LEU A 84 -13.24 -4.85 -5.63
N ASN A 85 -13.85 -3.76 -5.14
CA ASN A 85 -13.38 -2.40 -5.44
C ASN A 85 -11.94 -2.18 -4.97
N TYR A 86 -11.54 -2.70 -3.82
CA TYR A 86 -10.18 -2.63 -3.32
C TYR A 86 -9.19 -3.31 -4.29
N TYR A 87 -9.41 -4.58 -4.61
CA TYR A 87 -8.54 -5.33 -5.52
C TYR A 87 -8.59 -4.83 -6.96
N GLN A 88 -9.58 -4.06 -7.36
CA GLN A 88 -9.62 -3.42 -8.68
C GLN A 88 -8.86 -2.09 -8.72
N ASN A 89 -8.51 -1.53 -7.55
CA ASN A 89 -7.92 -0.19 -7.45
C ASN A 89 -6.61 -0.13 -6.64
N ASN A 90 -6.14 -1.23 -6.04
CA ASN A 90 -5.00 -1.20 -5.12
C ASN A 90 -3.67 -0.75 -5.77
N LEU A 91 -3.53 -0.79 -7.10
CA LEU A 91 -2.40 -0.15 -7.80
C LEU A 91 -2.30 1.35 -7.49
N ASN A 92 -3.44 2.02 -7.29
CA ASN A 92 -3.49 3.43 -6.89
C ASN A 92 -2.93 3.68 -5.49
N LEU A 93 -2.57 2.65 -4.71
CA LEU A 93 -1.98 2.86 -3.39
C LEU A 93 -0.45 3.00 -3.47
N LEU A 94 0.18 2.53 -4.56
CA LEU A 94 1.64 2.52 -4.72
C LEU A 94 2.26 3.88 -5.03
N ASP A 95 1.55 4.74 -5.76
CA ASP A 95 2.13 5.99 -6.27
C ASP A 95 1.11 7.14 -6.26
N TYR A 96 1.25 8.04 -5.28
CA TYR A 96 0.31 9.15 -5.10
C TYR A 96 0.24 10.12 -6.29
N ARG A 97 1.27 10.13 -7.15
CA ARG A 97 1.39 11.06 -8.28
C ARG A 97 0.41 10.76 -9.41
N PHE A 98 -0.04 9.51 -9.51
CA PHE A 98 -0.84 9.02 -10.62
C PHE A 98 -2.16 8.43 -10.14
N GLN A 99 -3.19 8.60 -10.95
CA GLN A 99 -4.44 7.86 -10.82
C GLN A 99 -4.53 6.91 -12.01
N PHE A 100 -4.47 5.62 -11.75
CA PHE A 100 -4.53 4.56 -12.73
C PHE A 100 -5.98 4.08 -12.93
N PRO A 101 -6.33 3.63 -14.13
CA PRO A 101 -7.60 2.95 -14.37
C PRO A 101 -7.78 1.73 -13.47
N SER A 102 -9.03 1.39 -13.21
CA SER A 102 -9.39 0.14 -12.54
C SER A 102 -8.88 -1.07 -13.36
N HIS A 103 -8.40 -2.09 -12.66
CA HIS A 103 -7.85 -3.31 -13.22
C HIS A 103 -8.64 -4.54 -12.76
N THR A 104 -8.24 -5.74 -13.20
CA THR A 104 -8.91 -6.97 -12.78
C THR A 104 -8.67 -7.24 -11.29
N GLU A 105 -9.61 -7.94 -10.66
CA GLU A 105 -9.45 -8.40 -9.28
C GLU A 105 -8.22 -9.32 -9.13
N HIS A 106 -8.00 -10.21 -10.11
CA HIS A 106 -6.84 -11.09 -10.12
C HIS A 106 -5.52 -10.30 -10.10
N PHE A 107 -5.42 -9.24 -10.91
CA PHE A 107 -4.25 -8.36 -10.89
C PHE A 107 -4.00 -7.79 -9.49
N GLY A 108 -5.04 -7.27 -8.83
CA GLY A 108 -4.88 -6.68 -7.50
C GLY A 108 -4.55 -7.70 -6.43
N ARG A 109 -5.10 -8.92 -6.50
CA ARG A 109 -4.75 -10.01 -5.56
C ARG A 109 -3.29 -10.43 -5.69
N VAL A 110 -2.78 -10.51 -6.92
CA VAL A 110 -1.34 -10.77 -7.16
C VAL A 110 -0.50 -9.64 -6.58
N LEU A 111 -0.89 -8.38 -6.83
CA LEU A 111 -0.17 -7.22 -6.30
C LEU A 111 -0.16 -7.20 -4.75
N GLU A 112 -1.29 -7.53 -4.12
CA GLU A 112 -1.41 -7.64 -2.67
C GLU A 112 -0.48 -8.73 -2.12
N GLY A 113 -0.43 -9.88 -2.79
CA GLY A 113 0.48 -10.98 -2.44
C GLY A 113 1.94 -10.56 -2.49
N LEU A 114 2.36 -9.83 -3.53
CA LEU A 114 3.71 -9.28 -3.65
C LEU A 114 4.01 -8.26 -2.54
N GLY A 115 3.03 -7.41 -2.20
CA GLY A 115 3.13 -6.47 -1.07
C GLY A 115 3.35 -7.20 0.27
N ASN A 116 2.58 -8.26 0.53
CA ASN A 116 2.75 -9.08 1.73
C ASN A 116 4.11 -9.79 1.78
N GLN A 117 4.58 -10.31 0.65
CA GLN A 117 5.93 -10.89 0.56
C GLN A 117 7.02 -9.87 0.88
N SER A 118 6.85 -8.60 0.46
CA SER A 118 7.81 -7.54 0.78
C SER A 118 7.95 -7.36 2.30
N TRP A 119 6.85 -7.43 3.04
CA TRP A 119 6.87 -7.31 4.50
C TRP A 119 7.64 -8.45 5.17
N GLU A 120 7.39 -9.69 4.75
CA GLU A 120 8.08 -10.87 5.28
C GLU A 120 9.59 -10.82 5.01
N ILE A 121 9.98 -10.39 3.80
CA ILE A 121 11.39 -10.19 3.45
C ILE A 121 12.01 -9.10 4.31
N MET A 122 11.34 -7.95 4.49
CA MET A 122 11.87 -6.88 5.33
C MET A 122 12.01 -7.28 6.80
N CYS A 123 11.11 -8.15 7.31
CA CYS A 123 11.25 -8.73 8.65
C CYS A 123 12.49 -9.64 8.77
N ARG A 124 12.87 -10.34 7.69
CA ARG A 124 14.12 -11.12 7.64
C ARG A 124 15.35 -10.23 7.60
N VAL A 125 15.33 -9.17 6.78
CA VAL A 125 16.39 -8.15 6.75
C VAL A 125 16.63 -7.55 8.14
N GLU A 126 15.57 -7.18 8.86
CA GLU A 126 15.69 -6.65 10.24
C GLU A 126 16.37 -7.64 11.20
N ARG A 127 16.23 -8.95 10.98
CA ARG A 127 16.85 -10.01 11.80
C ARG A 127 18.30 -10.28 11.41
N GLY A 128 18.83 -9.63 10.38
CA GLY A 128 20.20 -9.83 9.88
C GLY A 128 20.35 -11.06 8.99
N ASP A 129 19.30 -11.46 8.27
CA ASP A 129 19.39 -12.48 7.22
C ASP A 129 20.03 -11.87 5.96
N ASP A 130 21.28 -12.25 5.67
CA ASP A 130 22.06 -11.72 4.54
C ASP A 130 21.44 -12.08 3.17
N ASP A 131 20.76 -13.22 3.06
CA ASP A 131 20.16 -13.68 1.79
C ASP A 131 18.87 -12.92 1.46
N ALA A 132 18.22 -12.30 2.46
CA ALA A 132 16.94 -11.62 2.30
C ALA A 132 17.01 -10.44 1.31
N TRP A 133 18.17 -9.81 1.14
CA TRP A 133 18.36 -8.76 0.13
C TRP A 133 18.28 -9.29 -1.30
N GLY A 134 18.79 -10.50 -1.55
CA GLY A 134 18.66 -11.17 -2.84
C GLY A 134 17.19 -11.40 -3.20
N ASP A 135 16.43 -11.93 -2.24
CA ASP A 135 14.98 -12.15 -2.37
C ASP A 135 14.22 -10.83 -2.59
N PHE A 136 14.61 -9.76 -1.87
CA PHE A 136 14.03 -8.44 -2.06
C PHE A 136 14.22 -7.94 -3.50
N TYR A 137 15.40 -8.10 -4.08
CA TYR A 137 15.65 -7.66 -5.46
C TYR A 137 14.85 -8.45 -6.48
N VAL A 138 14.68 -9.75 -6.29
CA VAL A 138 13.81 -10.58 -7.14
C VAL A 138 12.36 -10.10 -7.04
N LEU A 139 11.87 -9.89 -5.81
CA LEU A 139 10.52 -9.40 -5.57
C LEU A 139 10.27 -8.05 -6.25
N MET A 140 11.23 -7.12 -6.20
CA MET A 140 11.07 -5.82 -6.87
C MET A 140 10.99 -5.93 -8.39
N GLU A 141 11.70 -6.90 -9.00
CA GLU A 141 11.53 -7.18 -10.43
C GLU A 141 10.17 -7.80 -10.72
N ASP A 142 9.67 -8.70 -9.88
CA ASP A 142 8.32 -9.27 -10.02
C ASP A 142 7.23 -8.20 -9.90
N VAL A 143 7.34 -7.29 -8.94
CA VAL A 143 6.47 -6.11 -8.82
C VAL A 143 6.55 -5.26 -10.08
N CYS A 144 7.76 -4.96 -10.57
CA CYS A 144 7.93 -4.17 -11.78
C CYS A 144 7.29 -4.86 -12.99
N ALA A 145 7.54 -6.16 -13.19
CA ALA A 145 6.97 -6.93 -14.29
C ALA A 145 5.45 -6.94 -14.26
N HIS A 146 4.86 -7.07 -13.06
CA HIS A 146 3.42 -7.07 -12.85
C HIS A 146 2.79 -5.71 -13.21
N ILE A 147 3.38 -4.60 -12.77
CA ILE A 147 2.77 -3.27 -12.93
C ILE A 147 3.22 -2.49 -14.18
N GLN A 148 4.28 -2.92 -14.88
CA GLN A 148 4.96 -2.15 -15.95
C GLN A 148 4.03 -1.59 -17.01
N PHE A 149 2.99 -2.33 -17.40
CA PHE A 149 2.06 -1.90 -18.43
C PHE A 149 1.12 -0.79 -17.94
N LEU A 150 0.69 -0.84 -16.68
CA LEU A 150 -0.27 0.11 -16.11
C LEU A 150 0.41 1.30 -15.43
N ALA A 151 1.61 1.11 -14.88
CA ALA A 151 2.33 2.10 -14.08
C ALA A 151 3.83 2.17 -14.44
N PRO A 152 4.19 2.47 -15.71
CA PRO A 152 5.58 2.45 -16.16
C PRO A 152 6.49 3.46 -15.43
N GLU A 153 5.99 4.61 -15.03
CA GLU A 153 6.76 5.61 -14.28
C GLU A 153 7.06 5.15 -12.85
N THR A 154 6.16 4.35 -12.27
CA THR A 154 6.37 3.74 -10.95
C THR A 154 7.46 2.68 -11.02
N THR A 155 7.52 1.86 -12.08
CA THR A 155 8.60 0.86 -12.24
C THR A 155 9.97 1.51 -12.42
N VAL A 156 10.05 2.65 -13.13
CA VAL A 156 11.31 3.42 -13.25
C VAL A 156 11.80 3.87 -11.87
N ALA A 157 10.90 4.36 -11.01
CA ALA A 157 11.26 4.76 -9.65
C ALA A 157 11.70 3.58 -8.77
N ILE A 158 11.01 2.43 -8.87
CA ILE A 158 11.40 1.20 -8.15
C ILE A 158 12.80 0.75 -8.58
N ARG A 159 13.06 0.66 -9.89
CA ARG A 159 14.36 0.22 -10.40
C ARG A 159 15.49 1.16 -10.01
N GLU A 160 15.25 2.48 -10.04
CA GLU A 160 16.23 3.46 -9.57
C GLU A 160 16.56 3.26 -8.08
N ALA A 161 15.57 2.92 -7.25
CA ALA A 161 15.78 2.60 -5.83
C ALA A 161 16.58 1.31 -5.64
N VAL A 162 16.25 0.25 -6.39
CA VAL A 162 16.96 -1.04 -6.35
C VAL A 162 18.41 -0.88 -6.77
N ASP A 163 18.67 -0.07 -7.80
CA ASP A 163 20.01 0.22 -8.29
C ASP A 163 20.89 0.92 -7.24
N LEU A 164 20.31 1.87 -6.49
CA LEU A 164 20.96 2.48 -5.34
C LEU A 164 21.27 1.43 -4.25
N LEU A 165 20.28 0.60 -3.90
CA LEU A 165 20.43 -0.42 -2.84
C LEU A 165 21.45 -1.51 -3.19
N LYS A 166 21.65 -1.81 -4.48
CA LYS A 166 22.69 -2.73 -4.96
C LYS A 166 24.11 -2.15 -4.88
N GLY A 167 24.28 -0.91 -4.41
CA GLY A 167 25.59 -0.31 -4.18
C GLY A 167 26.32 0.13 -5.45
N LYS A 168 25.59 0.44 -6.54
CA LYS A 168 26.20 0.88 -7.80
C LYS A 168 27.01 2.19 -7.63
N ASP A 169 26.48 3.15 -6.88
CA ASP A 169 27.13 4.43 -6.52
C ASP A 169 26.28 5.14 -5.43
N PRO A 170 26.81 5.46 -4.23
CA PRO A 170 26.05 6.20 -3.20
C PRO A 170 25.72 7.65 -3.61
N ASP A 171 26.45 8.22 -4.57
CA ASP A 171 26.23 9.58 -5.09
C ASP A 171 25.36 9.60 -6.35
N ILE A 172 24.76 8.45 -6.72
CA ILE A 172 23.88 8.36 -7.89
C ILE A 172 22.76 9.40 -7.80
N LYS A 173 22.62 10.20 -8.85
CA LYS A 173 21.56 11.19 -8.91
C LYS A 173 20.21 10.51 -9.14
N LEU A 174 19.36 10.52 -8.12
CA LEU A 174 18.01 9.96 -8.16
C LEU A 174 17.01 10.99 -8.72
N ASN A 175 16.34 10.68 -9.82
CA ASN A 175 15.43 11.58 -10.52
C ASN A 175 13.95 11.22 -10.34
N HIS A 176 13.66 9.94 -10.09
CA HIS A 176 12.33 9.34 -10.06
C HIS A 176 11.94 8.84 -8.66
N PHE A 177 12.82 8.10 -7.99
CA PHE A 177 12.65 7.56 -6.64
C PHE A 177 12.29 8.63 -5.59
N PRO A 178 12.93 9.82 -5.54
CA PRO A 178 12.63 10.83 -4.51
C PRO A 178 11.18 11.31 -4.49
N LYS A 179 10.49 11.16 -5.61
CA LYS A 179 9.11 11.59 -5.84
C LYS A 179 8.12 10.43 -5.69
N TRP A 180 8.60 9.18 -5.61
CA TRP A 180 7.74 8.01 -5.49
C TRP A 180 7.39 7.76 -4.03
N TRP A 181 6.12 7.98 -3.71
CA TRP A 181 5.55 7.71 -2.39
C TRP A 181 4.18 7.05 -2.57
N GLY A 182 3.78 6.20 -1.62
CA GLY A 182 2.44 5.63 -1.60
C GLY A 182 1.38 6.66 -1.18
N ARG A 183 0.11 6.31 -1.40
CA ARG A 183 -1.01 7.00 -0.74
C ARG A 183 -1.10 6.51 0.70
N GLY A 184 -0.44 7.24 1.60
CA GLY A 184 -0.37 6.92 3.04
C GLY A 184 -1.73 7.01 3.74
N GLN A 185 -1.88 6.22 4.82
CA GLN A 185 -3.06 6.09 5.68
C GLN A 185 -4.41 5.94 4.96
N GLN A 186 -4.86 4.69 4.86
CA GLN A 186 -6.18 4.35 4.35
C GLN A 186 -7.18 4.32 5.50
N TYR A 187 -8.30 5.01 5.34
CA TYR A 187 -9.41 4.98 6.28
C TYR A 187 -10.53 4.10 5.72
N LEU A 188 -11.10 3.26 6.57
CA LEU A 188 -12.34 2.54 6.30
C LEU A 188 -13.38 2.97 7.33
N SER A 189 -14.55 3.39 6.84
CA SER A 189 -15.72 3.62 7.66
C SER A 189 -16.54 2.34 7.72
N LEU A 190 -16.89 1.91 8.92
CA LEU A 190 -17.66 0.69 9.17
C LEU A 190 -19.02 1.04 9.77
N ILE A 191 -20.07 0.36 9.35
CA ILE A 191 -21.40 0.47 9.95
C ILE A 191 -21.82 -0.87 10.54
N ARG A 192 -22.37 -0.86 11.76
CA ARG A 192 -22.86 -2.07 12.39
C ARG A 192 -24.02 -2.63 11.58
N ARG A 193 -24.01 -3.94 11.31
CA ARG A 193 -25.18 -4.60 10.75
C ARG A 193 -26.31 -4.51 11.77
N SER A 194 -27.42 -3.89 11.38
CA SER A 194 -28.64 -3.97 12.17
C SER A 194 -29.02 -5.44 12.28
N ALA A 195 -29.31 -5.93 13.49
CA ALA A 195 -30.02 -7.20 13.60
C ALA A 195 -31.33 -7.05 12.80
N GLU A 196 -31.53 -7.89 11.79
CA GLU A 196 -32.82 -7.96 11.11
C GLU A 196 -33.91 -8.19 12.17
N ARG A 197 -34.90 -7.30 12.20
CA ARG A 197 -36.18 -7.57 12.85
C ARG A 197 -37.06 -8.32 11.87
#